data_AF-A0A960SDK2-F1
#
_entry.id   AF-A0A960SDK2-F1
#
_cell.length_a   1.000
_cell.length_b   1.000
_cell.length_c   1.000
_cell.angle_alpha   90.00
_cell.angle_beta   90.00
_cell.angle_gamma   90.00
#
_symmetry.space_group_name_H-M   'P 1'
#
loop_
_entity.id
_entity.type
_entity.pdbx_description
1 polymer ?
#
loop_
_entity_poly.entity_id
_entity_poly.type
_entity_poly.pdbx_seq_one_letter_code
_entity_poly.pdbx_strand_id
1 'polypeptide(L)' 'MNAEEDKQVEILLNPASSASQQKAALTWIRNYLEEGDILNLPPSRQSLNALQSYGSSGQGEAALKQKAKKLLKEYARG' A
#
# COMPACT_ATOMS: atom_id res chain seq x y z
N MET A 1 -10.13 -10.56 8.52
CA MET A 1 -9.94 -9.56 7.45
C MET A 1 -10.32 -8.21 8.03
N ASN A 2 -9.45 -7.21 7.89
CA ASN A 2 -9.64 -5.89 8.49
C ASN A 2 -10.40 -5.01 7.48
N ALA A 3 -11.61 -4.58 7.80
CA ALA A 3 -12.49 -3.87 6.85
C ALA A 3 -11.86 -2.55 6.35
N GLU A 4 -11.02 -1.93 7.18
CA GLU A 4 -10.34 -0.70 6.82
C GLU A 4 -9.16 -0.94 5.86
N GLU A 5 -8.41 -2.04 6.04
CA GLU A 5 -7.36 -2.44 5.11
C GLU A 5 -7.93 -2.68 3.71
N ASP A 6 -9.05 -3.39 3.62
CA ASP A 6 -9.70 -3.70 2.35
C ASP A 6 -10.08 -2.43 1.58
N LYS A 7 -10.67 -1.46 2.29
CA LYS A 7 -11.02 -0.16 1.74
C LYS A 7 -9.81 0.62 1.21
N GLN A 8 -8.70 0.64 1.95
CA GLN A 8 -7.50 1.36 1.48
C GLN A 8 -6.86 0.67 0.28
N VAL A 9 -6.86 -0.66 0.25
CA VAL A 9 -6.39 -1.45 -0.89
C VAL A 9 -7.24 -1.18 -2.13
N GLU A 10 -8.57 -1.13 -1.98
CA GLU A 10 -9.48 -0.79 -3.06
C GLU A 10 -9.21 0.63 -3.60
N ILE A 11 -9.08 1.63 -2.71
CA ILE A 11 -8.76 3.02 -3.12
C ILE A 11 -7.41 3.10 -3.84
N LEU A 12 -6.40 2.36 -3.38
CA LEU A 12 -5.07 2.37 -3.99
C LEU A 12 -5.10 1.78 -5.40
N LEU A 13 -5.85 0.70 -5.60
CA LEU A 13 -5.91 -0.03 -6.87
C LEU A 13 -6.98 0.50 -7.84
N ASN A 14 -7.90 1.34 -7.37
CA ASN A 14 -8.97 1.87 -8.19
C ASN A 14 -8.44 2.96 -9.15
N PRO A 15 -8.59 2.78 -10.47
CA PRO A 15 -8.18 3.75 -11.47
C PRO A 15 -9.00 5.05 -11.47
N ALA A 16 -10.22 5.01 -10.92
CA ALA A 16 -11.06 6.19 -10.76
C ALA A 16 -10.70 7.00 -9.49
N SER A 17 -9.84 6.48 -8.62
CA SER A 17 -9.40 7.22 -7.45
C SER A 17 -8.41 8.31 -7.84
N SER A 18 -8.64 9.51 -7.31
CA SER A 18 -7.76 10.66 -7.50
C SER A 18 -6.38 10.40 -6.90
N ALA A 19 -5.35 11.07 -7.43
CA ALA A 19 -3.99 10.98 -6.90
C ALA A 19 -3.92 11.27 -5.38
N SER A 20 -4.70 12.24 -4.88
CA SER A 20 -4.80 12.54 -3.45
C SER A 20 -5.38 11.37 -2.63
N GLN A 21 -6.36 10.63 -3.18
CA GLN A 21 -6.95 9.46 -2.51
C GLN A 21 -5.95 8.30 -2.50
N GLN A 22 -5.28 8.03 -3.63
CA GLN A 22 -4.24 7.02 -3.72
C GLN A 22 -3.06 7.32 -2.78
N LYS A 23 -2.66 8.59 -2.67
CA LYS A 23 -1.62 9.03 -1.72
C LYS A 23 -2.05 8.82 -0.26
N ALA A 24 -3.30 9.13 0.08
CA ALA A 24 -3.84 8.90 1.42
C ALA A 24 -3.86 7.40 1.76
N ALA A 25 -4.36 6.57 0.83
CA ALA A 25 -4.37 5.12 0.97
C ALA A 25 -2.96 4.54 1.14
N LEU A 26 -2.00 4.99 0.31
CA LEU A 26 -0.60 4.57 0.43
C LEU A 26 0.02 4.95 1.78
N THR A 27 -0.35 6.12 2.32
CA THR A 27 0.13 6.59 3.63
C THR A 27 -0.47 5.75 4.76
N TRP A 28 -1.76 5.43 4.68
CA TRP A 28 -2.41 4.54 5.63
C TRP A 28 -1.77 3.15 5.63
N ILE A 29 -1.57 2.55 4.44
CA ILE A 29 -0.94 1.22 4.30
C ILE A 29 0.47 1.22 4.89
N ARG A 30 1.24 2.29 4.69
CA ARG A 30 2.55 2.42 5.33
C ARG A 30 2.43 2.36 6.85
N ASN A 31 1.59 3.21 7.44
CA ASN A 31 1.44 3.26 8.89
C ASN A 31 1.00 1.91 9.45
N TYR A 32 0.06 1.25 8.77
CA TYR A 32 -0.41 -0.08 9.15
C TYR A 32 0.71 -1.14 9.16
N LEU A 33 1.58 -1.12 8.15
CA LEU A 33 2.75 -2.01 8.09
C LEU A 33 3.80 -1.64 9.15
N GLU A 34 4.04 -0.35 9.39
CA GLU A 34 4.99 0.15 10.40
C GLU A 34 4.53 -0.22 11.83
N GLU A 35 3.23 -0.07 12.14
CA GLU A 35 2.65 -0.53 13.40
C GLU A 35 2.77 -2.04 13.55
N GLY A 36 2.54 -2.81 12.48
CA GLY A 36 2.76 -4.24 12.46
C GLY A 36 4.20 -4.64 12.78
N ASP A 37 5.17 -3.96 12.16
CA ASP A 37 6.61 -4.18 12.37
C ASP A 37 7.03 -3.87 13.82
N ILE A 38 6.57 -2.74 14.37
CA ILE A 38 6.79 -2.36 15.78
C ILE A 38 6.24 -3.42 16.74
N LEU A 39 5.09 -4.01 16.40
CA LEU A 39 4.45 -5.06 17.19
C LEU A 39 4.98 -6.47 16.89
N ASN A 40 6.01 -6.59 16.03
CA ASN A 40 6.59 -7.85 15.59
C ASN A 40 5.53 -8.82 14.99
N LEU A 41 4.54 -8.25 14.31
CA LEU A 41 3.49 -8.96 13.61
C LEU A 41 3.90 -9.23 12.16
N PRO A 42 3.47 -10.35 11.57
CA PRO A 42 3.73 -10.61 10.16
C PRO A 42 3.08 -9.52 9.28
N PRO A 43 3.78 -9.02 8.25
CA PRO A 43 3.24 -7.98 7.39
C PRO A 43 2.03 -8.51 6.63
N SER A 44 1.03 -7.64 6.44
CA SER A 44 -0.18 -8.07 5.74
C SER A 44 0.10 -8.33 4.26
N ARG A 45 -0.12 -9.57 3.85
CA ARG A 45 0.03 -10.02 2.45
C ARG A 45 -0.84 -9.22 1.49
N GLN A 46 -2.02 -8.79 1.93
CA GLN A 46 -2.96 -8.03 1.10
C GLN A 46 -2.40 -6.63 0.81
N SER A 47 -1.93 -5.93 1.85
CA SER A 47 -1.22 -4.66 1.73
C SER A 47 0.03 -4.77 0.84
N LEU A 48 0.86 -5.80 1.01
CA LEU A 48 2.04 -6.02 0.16
C LEU A 48 1.67 -6.27 -1.30
N ASN A 49 0.66 -7.10 -1.57
CA ASN A 49 0.18 -7.36 -2.94
C ASN A 49 -0.39 -6.10 -3.59
N ALA A 50 -1.07 -5.24 -2.83
CA ALA A 50 -1.58 -3.96 -3.31
C ALA A 50 -0.44 -3.02 -3.71
N LEU A 51 0.61 -2.92 -2.88
CA LEU A 51 1.80 -2.13 -3.20
C LEU A 51 2.53 -2.63 -4.45
N GLN A 52 2.63 -3.96 -4.62
CA GLN A 52 3.21 -4.58 -5.81
C GLN A 52 2.39 -4.28 -7.07
N SER A 53 1.07 -4.45 -6.98
CA SER A 53 0.14 -4.22 -8.09
C SER A 53 0.13 -2.75 -8.50
N TYR A 54 0.01 -1.81 -7.55
CA TYR A 54 0.05 -0.38 -7.82
C TYR A 54 1.41 0.06 -8.41
N GLY A 55 2.52 -0.42 -7.85
CA GLY A 55 3.86 -0.10 -8.35
C GLY A 55 4.10 -0.59 -9.79
N SER A 56 3.46 -1.68 -10.19
CA SER A 56 3.62 -2.31 -11.51
C SER A 56 2.52 -1.89 -12.50
N SER A 57 1.44 -1.28 -12.03
CA SER A 57 0.32 -0.81 -12.85
C SER A 57 0.77 0.24 -13.86
N GLY A 58 0.07 0.37 -14.99
CA GLY A 58 0.21 1.50 -15.92
C GLY A 58 -0.37 2.81 -15.38
N GLN A 59 -1.15 2.75 -14.30
CA GLN A 59 -1.94 3.86 -13.76
C GLN A 59 -1.31 4.42 -12.47
N GLY A 60 -1.70 5.66 -12.12
CA GLY A 60 -1.18 6.36 -10.94
C GLY A 60 0.09 7.18 -11.20
N GLU A 61 0.37 8.13 -10.32
CA GLU A 61 1.53 9.02 -10.45
C GLU A 61 2.86 8.28 -10.27
N ALA A 62 3.85 8.60 -11.11
CA ALA A 62 5.17 7.97 -11.05
C ALA A 62 5.83 8.07 -9.67
N ALA A 63 5.68 9.21 -8.98
CA ALA A 63 6.21 9.42 -7.64
C ALA A 63 5.55 8.50 -6.59
N LEU A 64 4.23 8.30 -6.66
CA LEU A 64 3.50 7.41 -5.76
C LEU A 64 3.86 5.94 -6.02
N LYS A 65 4.04 5.55 -7.28
CA LYS A 65 4.48 4.19 -7.65
C LYS A 65 5.88 3.88 -7.13
N GLN A 66 6.80 4.85 -7.21
CA GLN A 66 8.13 4.70 -6.64
C GLN A 66 8.07 4.52 -5.12
N LYS A 67 7.19 5.27 -4.43
CA LYS A 67 6.95 5.07 -2.99
C LYS A 67 6.40 3.68 -2.69
N ALA A 68 5.41 3.21 -3.45
CA ALA A 68 4.84 1.87 -3.28
C ALA A 68 5.90 0.77 -3.41
N LYS A 69 6.79 0.87 -4.43
CA LYS A 69 7.91 -0.07 -4.62
C LYS A 69 8.92 -0.02 -3.47
N LYS A 70 9.19 1.15 -2.90
CA LYS A 70 10.09 1.29 -1.74
C LYS A 70 9.49 0.61 -0.52
N LEU A 71 8.22 0.90 -0.21
CA LEU A 71 7.49 0.26 0.90
C LEU A 71 7.47 -1.26 0.74
N LEU A 72 7.16 -1.77 -0.45
CA LEU A 72 7.19 -3.21 -0.70
C LEU A 72 8.56 -3.81 -0.38
N LYS A 73 9.67 -3.17 -0.77
CA LYS A 73 11.02 -3.66 -0.48
C LYS A 73 11.38 -3.61 1.00
N GLU A 74 10.84 -2.64 1.73
CA GLU A 74 11.06 -2.45 3.16
C GLU A 74 10.36 -3.55 3.96
N TYR A 75 9.07 -3.76 3.71
CA TYR A 75 8.24 -4.68 4.50
C TYR A 75 8.11 -6.11 3.94
N ALA A 76 8.47 -6.38 2.69
CA ALA A 76 8.47 -7.76 2.15
C ALA A 76 9.75 -8.55 2.48
N ARG A 77 10.70 -7.95 3.20
CA ARG A 77 11.93 -8.61 3.67
C ARG A 77 11.82 -9.22 5.07
N GLY A 78 10.67 -9.04 5.73
CA GLY A 78 10.33 -9.68 7.02
C GLY A 78 9.82 -11.09 6.85
#